data_AF-A0A2W4Q5V4-F1
#
_entry.id   AF-A0A2W4Q5V4-F1
#
_cell.length_a   1.000
_cell.length_b   1.000
_cell.length_c   1.000
_cell.angle_alpha   90.00
_cell.angle_beta   90.00
_cell.angle_gamma   90.00
#
_symmetry.space_group_name_H-M   'P 1'
#
loop_
_entity.id
_entity.type
_entity.pdbx_description
1 polymer ?
#
loop_
_entity_poly.entity_id
_entity_poly.type
_entity_poly.pdbx_seq_one_letter_code
_entity_poly.pdbx_strand_id
1 'polypeptide(L)'
;MRMKRPGARDLLVWVAGGALLLAMVVDTLAMFGRQVRFPLPGSIELVQAAVLFAACGSLVVATRAAAHARVHLLLDRATGGTRRVMQFVNAVASALVYLALLAGSLWIAADLWGAQEESEIWHLPYRPLRIAAVLTTAWLLLLALRGLLRPGETR
;
A
#
# COMPACT_ATOMS: atom_id res chain seq x y z
N MET A 1 -14.23 32.42 1.84
CA MET A 1 -13.59 31.20 2.39
C MET A 1 -12.77 30.55 1.27
N ARG A 2 -11.45 30.79 1.21
CA ARG A 2 -10.60 30.37 0.08
C ARG A 2 -10.17 28.93 0.30
N MET A 3 -10.81 27.96 -0.37
CA MET A 3 -10.43 26.55 -0.27
C MET A 3 -8.99 26.37 -0.74
N LYS A 4 -8.09 26.04 0.20
CA LYS A 4 -6.71 25.70 -0.10
C LYS A 4 -6.76 24.38 -0.89
N ARG A 5 -6.23 24.35 -2.11
CA ARG A 5 -6.20 23.12 -2.92
C ARG A 5 -5.48 22.03 -2.12
N PRO A 6 -6.04 20.82 -2.01
CA PRO A 6 -5.43 19.73 -1.25
C PRO A 6 -4.05 19.43 -1.82
N GLY A 7 -3.06 19.24 -0.94
CA GLY A 7 -1.74 18.79 -1.35
C GLY A 7 -1.79 17.34 -1.85
N ALA A 8 -0.74 16.91 -2.57
CA ALA A 8 -0.65 15.52 -3.05
C ALA A 8 -0.75 14.48 -1.91
N ARG A 9 -0.26 14.83 -0.71
CA ARG A 9 -0.42 14.00 0.50
C ARG A 9 -1.89 13.91 0.93
N ASP A 10 -2.60 15.03 0.98
CA ASP A 10 -4.00 15.07 1.41
C ASP A 10 -4.87 14.25 0.45
N LEU A 11 -4.60 14.36 -0.87
CA LEU A 11 -5.25 13.55 -1.88
C LEU A 11 -5.01 12.05 -1.65
N LEU A 12 -3.77 11.64 -1.38
CA LEU A 12 -3.45 10.24 -1.06
C LEU A 12 -4.18 9.75 0.19
N VAL A 13 -4.30 10.58 1.24
CA VAL A 13 -5.05 10.22 2.45
C VAL A 13 -6.53 10.05 2.14
N TRP A 14 -7.14 10.97 1.37
CA TRP A 14 -8.54 10.87 0.98
C TRP A 14 -8.82 9.65 0.10
N VAL A 15 -7.94 9.35 -0.86
CA VAL A 15 -8.07 8.17 -1.72
C VAL A 15 -7.91 6.89 -0.89
N ALA A 16 -6.88 6.79 -0.04
CA ALA A 16 -6.63 5.61 0.76
C ALA A 16 -7.73 5.36 1.80
N GLY A 17 -8.12 6.41 2.53
CA GLY A 17 -9.18 6.35 3.54
C GLY A 17 -10.54 6.10 2.92
N GLY A 18 -10.84 6.75 1.79
CA GLY A 18 -12.08 6.51 1.03
C GLY A 18 -12.17 5.08 0.51
N ALA A 19 -11.07 4.54 -0.03
CA ALA A 19 -11.01 3.16 -0.47
C ALA A 19 -11.16 2.17 0.69
N LEU A 20 -10.58 2.46 1.86
CA LEU A 20 -10.77 1.64 3.06
C LEU A 20 -12.22 1.66 3.56
N LEU A 21 -12.84 2.84 3.60
CA LEU A 21 -14.26 2.98 3.96
C LEU A 21 -15.16 2.23 2.98
N LEU A 22 -14.87 2.32 1.68
CA LEU A 22 -15.59 1.56 0.65
C LEU A 22 -15.48 0.06 0.89
N ALA A 23 -14.27 -0.45 1.13
CA ALA A 23 -14.06 -1.87 1.44
C ALA A 23 -14.88 -2.30 2.66
N MET A 24 -14.85 -1.51 3.75
CA MET A 24 -15.64 -1.78 4.95
C MET A 24 -17.15 -1.80 4.69
N VAL A 25 -17.67 -0.84 3.94
CA VAL A 25 -19.09 -0.77 3.60
C VAL A 25 -19.50 -1.98 2.76
N VAL A 26 -18.72 -2.31 1.72
CA VAL A 26 -19.01 -3.45 0.84
C VAL A 26 -18.97 -4.77 1.62
N ASP A 27 -17.97 -4.98 2.47
CA ASP A 27 -17.88 -6.19 3.31
C ASP A 27 -19.05 -6.29 4.30
N THR A 28 -19.43 -5.16 4.92
CA THR A 28 -20.56 -5.11 5.85
C THR A 28 -21.87 -5.46 5.13
N LEU A 29 -22.12 -4.87 3.96
CA LEU A 29 -23.30 -5.17 3.15
C LEU A 29 -23.29 -6.61 2.64
N ALA A 30 -22.13 -7.15 2.26
CA ALA A 30 -22.01 -8.53 1.82
C ALA A 30 -22.31 -9.53 2.96
N MET A 31 -21.81 -9.26 4.17
CA MET A 31 -22.12 -10.07 5.35
C MET A 31 -23.59 -9.99 5.74
N PHE A 32 -24.14 -8.77 5.80
CA PHE A 32 -25.56 -8.56 6.10
C PHE A 32 -26.46 -9.23 5.05
N GLY A 33 -26.16 -9.03 3.78
CA GLY A 33 -26.84 -9.65 2.65
C GLY A 33 -26.89 -11.17 2.75
N ARG A 34 -25.79 -11.80 3.16
CA ARG A 34 -25.74 -13.25 3.39
C ARG A 34 -26.67 -13.71 4.52
N GLN A 35 -26.81 -12.91 5.59
CA GLN A 35 -27.73 -13.23 6.69
C GLN A 35 -29.20 -13.12 6.27
N VAL A 36 -29.55 -12.14 5.42
CA VAL A 36 -30.92 -11.93 4.93
C VAL A 36 -31.25 -12.70 3.63
N ARG A 37 -30.38 -13.65 3.23
CA ARG A 37 -30.50 -14.45 1.99
C ARG A 37 -30.51 -13.62 0.69
N PHE A 38 -29.94 -12.42 0.72
CA PHE A 38 -29.72 -11.56 -0.44
C PHE A 38 -28.21 -11.26 -0.58
N PRO A 39 -27.41 -12.23 -1.06
CA PRO A 39 -25.96 -12.05 -1.16
C PRO A 39 -25.61 -10.97 -2.19
N LEU A 40 -24.57 -10.17 -1.90
CA LEU A 40 -24.05 -9.16 -2.82
C LEU A 40 -23.05 -9.81 -3.80
N PRO A 41 -23.42 -10.02 -5.07
CA PRO A 41 -22.53 -10.68 -6.04
C PRO A 41 -21.33 -9.79 -6.36
N GLY A 42 -20.14 -10.38 -6.41
CA GLY A 42 -18.90 -9.68 -6.73
C GLY A 42 -18.40 -8.75 -5.63
N SER A 43 -18.90 -8.90 -4.39
CA SER A 43 -18.38 -8.15 -3.24
C SER A 43 -16.87 -8.34 -3.05
N ILE A 44 -16.37 -9.55 -3.33
CA ILE A 44 -14.93 -9.89 -3.23
C ILE A 44 -14.11 -9.03 -4.19
N GLU A 45 -14.55 -8.88 -5.43
CA GLU A 45 -13.83 -8.14 -6.48
C GLU A 45 -13.73 -6.65 -6.12
N LEU A 46 -14.84 -6.09 -5.64
CA LEU A 46 -14.91 -4.70 -5.16
C LEU A 46 -14.00 -4.48 -3.96
N VAL A 47 -14.01 -5.39 -2.99
CA VAL A 47 -13.17 -5.31 -1.79
C VAL A 47 -11.70 -5.46 -2.14
N GLN A 48 -11.34 -6.41 -3.02
CA GLN A 48 -9.96 -6.59 -3.49
C GLN A 48 -9.42 -5.33 -4.16
N ALA A 49 -10.19 -4.71 -5.06
CA ALA A 49 -9.81 -3.46 -5.71
C ALA A 49 -9.67 -2.32 -4.69
N ALA A 50 -10.66 -2.16 -3.80
CA ALA A 50 -10.66 -1.10 -2.79
C ALA A 50 -9.50 -1.26 -1.79
N VAL A 51 -9.26 -2.47 -1.28
CA VAL A 51 -8.16 -2.77 -0.36
C VAL A 51 -6.81 -2.54 -1.03
N LEU A 52 -6.65 -2.84 -2.32
CA LEU A 52 -5.42 -2.52 -3.04
C LEU A 52 -5.12 -1.02 -3.01
N PHE A 53 -6.09 -0.17 -3.37
CA PHE A 53 -5.88 1.28 -3.35
C PHE A 53 -5.68 1.82 -1.94
N ALA A 54 -6.42 1.29 -0.96
CA ALA A 54 -6.24 1.62 0.46
C ALA A 54 -4.82 1.27 0.93
N ALA A 55 -4.33 0.06 0.63
CA ALA A 55 -2.99 -0.39 0.97
C ALA A 55 -1.93 0.47 0.27
N CYS A 56 -2.05 0.69 -1.04
CA CYS A 56 -1.10 1.49 -1.81
C CYS A 56 -0.93 2.90 -1.23
N GLY A 57 -2.05 3.61 -1.02
CA GLY A 57 -2.00 4.97 -0.51
C GLY A 57 -1.54 5.04 0.95
N SER A 58 -2.04 4.16 1.82
CA SER A 58 -1.68 4.12 3.24
C SER A 58 -0.20 3.77 3.45
N LEU A 59 0.34 2.77 2.73
CA LEU A 59 1.76 2.42 2.76
C LEU A 59 2.63 3.61 2.39
N VAL A 60 2.31 4.30 1.30
CA VAL A 60 3.10 5.46 0.84
C VAL A 60 3.06 6.61 1.86
N VAL A 61 1.88 6.92 2.41
CA VAL A 61 1.73 7.97 3.43
C VAL A 61 2.46 7.60 4.72
N ALA A 62 2.29 6.37 5.22
CA ALA A 62 2.95 5.88 6.43
C ALA A 62 4.47 5.85 6.28
N THR A 63 4.98 5.43 5.11
CA THR A 63 6.42 5.42 4.81
C THR A 63 7.00 6.82 4.87
N ARG A 64 6.34 7.79 4.23
CA ARG A 64 6.81 9.18 4.21
C ARG A 64 6.74 9.86 5.58
N ALA A 65 5.74 9.51 6.38
CA ALA A 65 5.62 10.03 7.75
C ALA A 65 6.62 9.37 8.72
N ALA A 66 7.45 8.44 8.26
CA ALA A 66 8.29 7.57 9.10
C ALA A 66 7.47 6.89 10.22
N ALA A 67 6.17 6.69 9.98
CA ALA A 67 5.20 6.10 10.90
C ALA A 67 5.07 4.58 10.71
N HIS A 68 5.86 3.99 9.80
CA HIS A 68 6.11 2.54 9.84
C HIS A 68 6.51 2.14 11.24
N ALA A 69 5.95 1.03 11.73
CA ALA A 69 6.04 0.54 13.11
C ALA A 69 7.48 0.61 13.67
N ARG A 70 7.85 1.80 14.11
CA ARG A 70 9.07 2.09 14.83
C ARG A 70 8.70 1.78 16.26
N VAL A 71 9.28 0.72 16.80
CA VAL A 71 9.13 0.42 18.21
C VAL A 71 9.90 1.50 18.97
N HIS A 72 9.24 2.64 19.21
CA HIS A 72 9.82 3.78 19.91
C HIS A 72 10.41 3.35 21.26
N LEU A 73 9.78 2.39 21.92
CA LEU A 73 10.30 1.76 23.14
C LEU A 73 11.72 1.19 23.00
N LEU A 74 12.09 0.65 21.83
CA LEU A 74 13.43 0.14 21.53
C LEU A 74 14.35 1.26 21.02
N LEU A 75 13.85 2.16 20.18
CA LEU A 75 14.64 3.25 19.57
C LEU A 75 15.02 4.34 20.58
N ASP A 76 14.15 4.66 21.52
CA ASP A 76 14.37 5.67 22.56
C ASP A 76 15.37 5.18 23.61
N ARG A 77 15.54 3.85 23.73
CA ARG A 77 16.49 3.20 24.63
C ARG A 77 17.84 2.89 23.96
N ALA A 78 17.94 3.01 22.64
CA ALA A 78 19.14 2.70 21.87
C ALA A 78 20.09 3.91 21.79
N THR A 79 21.34 3.72 22.22
CA THR A 79 22.41 4.72 22.07
C THR A 79 22.88 4.83 20.62
N GLY A 80 23.53 5.95 20.26
CA GLY A 80 23.73 6.38 18.87
C GLY A 80 24.30 5.33 17.89
N GLY A 81 25.23 4.47 18.35
CA GLY A 81 25.77 3.38 17.54
C GLY A 81 24.73 2.29 17.23
N THR A 82 24.06 1.77 18.25
CA THR A 82 23.00 0.75 18.12
C THR A 82 21.82 1.25 17.29
N ARG A 83 21.42 2.51 17.49
CA ARG A 83 20.35 3.14 16.70
C ARG A 83 20.69 3.19 15.21
N ARG A 84 21.95 3.50 14.86
CA ARG A 84 22.41 3.53 13.46
C ARG A 84 22.41 2.15 12.83
N VAL A 85 22.84 1.12 13.57
CA VAL A 85 22.78 -0.27 13.09
C VAL A 85 21.33 -0.73 12.88
N MET A 86 20.44 -0.45 13.84
CA MET A 86 19.01 -0.80 13.71
C MET A 86 18.36 -0.12 12.51
N GLN A 87 18.67 1.16 12.28
CA GLN A 87 18.18 1.89 11.10
C GLN A 87 18.71 1.30 9.79
N PHE A 88 19.99 0.94 9.75
CA PHE A 88 20.60 0.31 8.58
C PHE A 88 19.97 -1.07 8.29
N VAL A 89 19.86 -1.93 9.30
CA VAL A 89 19.22 -3.25 9.16
C VAL A 89 17.78 -3.12 8.69
N ASN A 90 17.00 -2.22 9.31
CA ASN A 90 15.62 -1.98 8.90
C ASN A 90 15.53 -1.49 7.43
N ALA A 91 16.42 -0.59 7.02
CA ALA A 91 16.41 -0.06 5.67
C ALA A 91 16.78 -1.13 4.64
N VAL A 92 17.82 -1.95 4.91
CA VAL A 92 18.22 -3.08 4.06
C VAL A 92 17.09 -4.11 3.98
N ALA A 93 16.52 -4.52 5.12
CA ALA A 93 15.43 -5.48 5.14
C ALA A 93 14.21 -4.98 4.36
N SER A 94 13.83 -3.71 4.54
CA SER A 94 12.73 -3.09 3.79
C SER A 94 13.02 -3.07 2.29
N ALA A 95 14.24 -2.69 1.90
CA ALA A 95 14.64 -2.67 0.48
C ALA A 95 14.59 -4.07 -0.15
N LEU A 96 15.05 -5.11 0.56
CA LEU A 96 14.97 -6.49 0.09
C LEU A 96 13.53 -6.96 -0.09
N VAL A 97 12.66 -6.68 0.88
CA VAL A 97 11.23 -7.03 0.80
C VAL A 97 10.57 -6.33 -0.39
N TYR A 98 10.78 -5.02 -0.55
CA TYR A 98 10.19 -4.28 -1.67
C TYR A 98 10.78 -4.69 -3.02
N LEU A 99 12.06 -5.05 -3.07
CA LEU A 99 12.70 -5.59 -4.28
C LEU A 99 12.08 -6.94 -4.68
N ALA A 100 11.91 -7.86 -3.72
CA ALA A 100 11.28 -9.15 -3.96
C ALA A 100 9.82 -8.99 -4.42
N LEU A 101 9.05 -8.12 -3.74
CA LEU A 101 7.67 -7.81 -4.13
C LEU A 101 7.59 -7.18 -5.52
N LEU A 102 8.49 -6.26 -5.86
CA LEU A 102 8.52 -5.63 -7.18
C LEU A 102 8.89 -6.63 -8.27
N ALA A 103 9.91 -7.45 -8.04
CA ALA A 103 10.33 -8.49 -8.98
C ALA A 103 9.21 -9.50 -9.22
N GLY A 104 8.57 -9.99 -8.16
CA GLY A 104 7.41 -10.88 -8.28
C GLY A 104 6.22 -10.22 -8.98
N SER A 105 5.93 -8.95 -8.66
CA SER A 105 4.83 -8.21 -9.30
C SER A 105 5.09 -7.98 -10.79
N LEU A 106 6.32 -7.66 -11.17
CA LEU A 106 6.72 -7.51 -12.57
C LEU A 106 6.70 -8.83 -13.32
N TRP A 107 7.15 -9.92 -12.68
CA TRP A 107 7.09 -11.27 -13.24
C TRP A 107 5.65 -11.66 -13.58
N ILE A 108 4.75 -11.55 -12.59
CA ILE A 108 3.31 -11.83 -12.76
C ILE A 108 2.70 -10.91 -13.81
N ALA A 109 3.03 -9.61 -13.78
CA ALA A 109 2.51 -8.65 -14.73
C ALA A 109 2.97 -8.96 -16.17
N ALA A 110 4.20 -9.41 -16.38
CA ALA A 110 4.74 -9.77 -17.69
C ALA A 110 4.10 -11.05 -18.23
N ASP A 111 4.00 -12.08 -17.39
CA ASP A 111 3.40 -13.39 -17.76
C ASP A 111 1.94 -13.24 -18.18
N LEU A 112 1.19 -12.40 -17.46
CA LEU A 112 -0.25 -12.24 -17.64
C LEU A 112 -0.64 -10.97 -18.39
N TRP A 113 0.30 -10.25 -19.02
CA TRP A 113 -0.01 -8.98 -19.69
C TRP A 113 -0.92 -9.18 -20.91
N GLY A 114 -0.63 -10.23 -21.69
CA GLY A 114 -1.40 -10.60 -22.88
C GLY A 114 -2.70 -11.35 -22.56
N ALA A 115 -2.87 -11.82 -21.33
CA ALA A 115 -4.09 -12.47 -20.89
C ALA A 115 -5.23 -11.43 -20.74
N GLN A 116 -6.44 -11.81 -21.15
CA GLN A 116 -7.66 -11.03 -20.90
C GLN A 116 -8.22 -11.45 -19.53
N GLU A 117 -7.47 -11.15 -18.47
CA GLU A 117 -7.91 -11.45 -17.12
C GLU A 117 -8.81 -10.33 -16.60
N GLU A 118 -10.07 -10.68 -16.45
CA GLU A 118 -11.13 -9.87 -15.88
C GLU A 118 -11.73 -10.60 -14.68
N SER A 119 -12.35 -9.85 -13.79
CA SER A 119 -13.08 -10.43 -12.67
C SER A 119 -14.34 -11.15 -13.15
N GLU A 120 -14.74 -12.23 -12.48
CA GLU A 120 -15.77 -13.16 -12.99
C GLU A 120 -17.17 -12.52 -13.08
N ILE A 121 -17.50 -11.63 -12.15
CA ILE A 121 -18.84 -11.08 -12.00
C ILE A 121 -18.90 -9.68 -12.62
N TRP A 122 -18.02 -8.78 -12.19
CA TRP A 122 -18.03 -7.39 -12.63
C TRP A 122 -17.15 -7.11 -13.84
N HIS A 123 -16.43 -8.12 -14.36
CA HIS A 123 -15.55 -7.99 -15.52
C HIS A 123 -14.53 -6.86 -15.34
N LEU A 124 -14.05 -6.68 -14.11
CA LEU A 124 -13.09 -5.64 -13.76
C LEU A 124 -11.72 -6.02 -14.33
N PRO A 125 -11.09 -5.17 -15.16
CA PRO A 125 -9.79 -5.49 -15.71
C PRO A 125 -8.72 -5.42 -14.62
N TYR A 126 -7.90 -6.47 -14.48
CA TYR A 126 -6.84 -6.51 -13.46
C TYR A 126 -5.58 -5.72 -13.82
N ARG A 127 -5.40 -5.34 -15.09
CA ARG A 127 -4.26 -4.56 -15.58
C ARG A 127 -4.04 -3.25 -14.78
N PRO A 128 -5.02 -2.35 -14.60
CA PRO A 128 -4.83 -1.13 -13.81
C PRO A 128 -4.45 -1.42 -12.35
N LEU A 129 -5.00 -2.48 -11.75
CA LEU A 129 -4.67 -2.90 -10.39
C LEU A 129 -3.19 -3.32 -10.30
N ARG A 130 -2.71 -4.12 -11.26
CA ARG A 130 -1.30 -4.52 -11.32
C ARG A 130 -0.36 -3.33 -11.49
N ILE A 131 -0.70 -2.40 -12.39
CA ILE A 131 0.09 -1.19 -12.58
C ILE A 131 0.18 -0.40 -11.27
N ALA A 132 -0.94 -0.21 -10.56
CA ALA A 132 -0.94 0.48 -9.27
C ALA A 132 -0.05 -0.20 -8.23
N ALA A 133 -0.09 -1.54 -8.15
CA ALA A 133 0.76 -2.33 -7.26
C ALA A 133 2.26 -2.19 -7.60
N VAL A 134 2.62 -2.31 -8.89
CA VAL A 134 4.01 -2.18 -9.38
C VAL A 134 4.54 -0.77 -9.13
N LEU A 135 3.77 0.27 -9.46
CA LEU A 135 4.17 1.66 -9.24
C LEU A 135 4.37 1.96 -7.75
N THR A 136 3.49 1.43 -6.90
CA THR A 136 3.59 1.63 -5.46
C THR A 136 4.80 0.92 -4.87
N THR A 137 5.02 -0.35 -5.21
CA THR A 137 6.18 -1.12 -4.72
C THR A 137 7.49 -0.54 -5.22
N ALA A 138 7.56 -0.09 -6.49
CA ALA A 138 8.70 0.64 -7.02
C ALA A 138 8.96 1.94 -6.25
N TRP A 139 7.91 2.71 -5.94
CA TRP A 139 8.04 3.93 -5.16
C TRP A 139 8.56 3.65 -3.73
N LEU A 140 8.04 2.62 -3.06
CA LEU A 140 8.50 2.22 -1.73
C LEU A 140 9.96 1.76 -1.74
N LEU A 141 10.37 1.00 -2.76
CA LEU A 141 11.77 0.61 -2.95
C LEU A 141 12.68 1.84 -3.10
N LEU A 142 12.27 2.82 -3.91
CA LEU A 142 13.03 4.07 -4.06
C LEU A 142 13.16 4.83 -2.74
N LEU A 143 12.10 4.87 -1.91
CA LEU A 143 12.17 5.47 -0.59
C LEU A 143 13.13 4.72 0.34
N ALA A 144 13.10 3.38 0.32
CA ALA A 144 14.02 2.55 1.12
C ALA A 144 15.48 2.78 0.70
N LEU A 145 15.78 2.73 -0.61
CA LEU A 145 17.13 2.98 -1.14
C LEU A 145 17.64 4.39 -0.82
N ARG A 146 16.78 5.41 -0.89
CA ARG A 146 17.14 6.77 -0.46
C ARG A 146 17.50 6.82 1.02
N GLY A 147 16.81 6.05 1.86
CA GLY A 147 17.14 5.89 3.28
C GLY A 147 18.52 5.28 3.52
N LEU A 148 18.95 4.32 2.69
CA LEU A 148 20.32 3.75 2.74
C LEU A 148 21.37 4.78 2.32
N LEU A 149 21.11 5.53 1.25
CA LEU A 149 22.06 6.49 0.69
C LEU A 149 22.21 7.75 1.54
N ARG A 150 21.19 8.13 2.31
CA ARG A 150 21.20 9.32 3.19
C ARG A 150 20.81 8.99 4.63
N PRO A 151 21.65 8.27 5.39
CA PRO A 151 21.35 7.88 6.77
C PRO A 151 21.19 9.06 7.74
N GLY A 152 21.58 10.29 7.35
CA GLY A 152 21.61 11.48 8.22
C GLY A 152 20.51 12.52 8.01
N GLU A 153 19.68 12.42 6.95
CA GLU A 153 18.64 13.42 6.64
C GLU A 153 17.25 13.06 7.20
N THR A 154 17.05 11.85 7.72
CA THR A 154 15.77 11.46 8.34
C THR A 154 15.73 11.90 9.81
N ARG A 155 15.59 13.21 10.01
CA ARG A 155 15.12 13.79 11.29
C ARG A 155 13.60 13.72 11.36
#